data_AF-A0AAV1SA03-F1
#
_entry.id   AF-A0AAV1SA03-F1
#
_cell.length_a   1.000
_cell.length_b   1.000
_cell.length_c   1.000
_cell.angle_alpha   90.00
_cell.angle_beta   90.00
_cell.angle_gamma   90.00
#
_symmetry.space_group_name_H-M   'P 1'
#
loop_
_entity.id
_entity.type
_entity.pdbx_description
1 polymer ?
#
loop_
_entity_poly.entity_id
_entity_poly.type
_entity_poly.pdbx_seq_one_letter_code
_entity_poly.pdbx_strand_id
1 'polypeptide(L)'
;MLHSAFKLSRAATATVALAARLGLTSFKPSSSPPFRLIHDRIINGPNANPVALQMIDYALSLAKSQRSDESHAQAMLVLEQCLFSQSSENQDVVTHNSKGLVLLAMSSLLFARGNYDDASEKLQNVQDLTHSHLDVRGG
;
A
#
# COMPACT_ATOMS: atom_id res chain seq x y z
N MET A 1 19.03 11.49 -49.14
CA MET A 1 17.73 11.31 -49.82
C MET A 1 17.62 9.82 -50.11
N LEU A 2 16.75 9.05 -49.47
CA LEU A 2 15.30 8.97 -49.74
C LEU A 2 14.52 8.58 -48.47
N HIS A 3 13.45 9.33 -48.22
CA HIS A 3 12.36 9.00 -47.30
C HIS A 3 11.54 7.82 -47.84
N SER A 4 11.02 6.97 -46.96
CA SER A 4 9.68 6.38 -47.16
C SER A 4 9.11 5.87 -45.84
N ALA A 5 7.83 6.17 -45.63
CA ALA A 5 7.08 5.97 -44.40
C ALA A 5 5.95 4.94 -44.62
N PHE A 6 5.42 4.49 -43.48
CA PHE A 6 4.04 4.01 -43.24
C PHE A 6 3.58 2.71 -43.91
N LYS A 7 3.23 1.71 -43.08
CA LYS A 7 1.98 0.93 -43.22
C LYS A 7 1.47 0.45 -41.84
N LEU A 8 0.34 1.02 -41.42
CA LEU A 8 -0.58 0.43 -40.45
C LEU A 8 -1.29 -0.77 -41.09
N SER A 9 -1.54 -1.84 -40.33
CA SER A 9 -2.55 -2.82 -40.68
C SER A 9 -3.42 -3.16 -39.47
N ARG A 10 -4.70 -2.85 -39.67
CA ARG A 10 -5.86 -3.12 -38.83
C ARG A 10 -6.41 -4.49 -39.22
N ALA A 11 -6.60 -5.38 -38.25
CA ALA A 11 -7.42 -6.58 -38.42
C ALA A 11 -8.57 -6.51 -37.43
N ALA A 12 -9.77 -6.30 -37.96
CA ALA A 12 -11.04 -6.37 -37.24
C ALA A 12 -11.64 -7.76 -37.49
N THR A 13 -11.95 -8.49 -36.43
CA THR A 13 -12.83 -9.66 -36.52
C THR A 13 -13.94 -9.44 -35.51
N ALA A 14 -15.13 -9.12 -36.03
CA ALA A 14 -16.38 -9.13 -35.30
C ALA A 14 -17.08 -10.47 -35.56
N THR A 15 -17.60 -11.11 -34.52
CA THR A 15 -18.81 -11.97 -34.58
C THR A 15 -19.21 -12.36 -33.15
N VAL A 16 -20.24 -11.68 -32.64
CA VAL A 16 -21.59 -12.19 -32.31
C VAL A 16 -21.72 -12.65 -30.85
N ALA A 17 -22.54 -11.88 -30.14
CA ALA A 17 -22.98 -12.11 -28.78
C ALA A 17 -23.89 -13.34 -28.67
N LEU A 18 -23.77 -14.08 -27.57
CA LEU A 18 -24.86 -14.88 -27.03
C LEU A 18 -25.02 -14.54 -25.56
N ALA A 19 -26.09 -13.80 -25.29
CA ALA A 19 -26.53 -13.46 -23.94
C ALA A 19 -27.09 -14.71 -23.26
N ALA A 20 -26.48 -15.11 -22.15
CA ALA A 20 -27.12 -15.93 -21.13
C ALA A 20 -27.08 -15.15 -19.81
N ARG A 21 -28.16 -14.41 -19.55
CA ARG A 21 -28.43 -13.83 -18.24
C ARG A 21 -28.81 -14.95 -17.27
N LEU A 22 -27.88 -15.33 -16.40
CA LEU A 22 -28.21 -15.93 -15.10
C LEU A 22 -27.33 -15.27 -14.05
N GLY A 23 -27.99 -14.76 -13.00
CA GLY A 23 -27.50 -13.77 -12.07
C GLY A 23 -26.14 -14.10 -11.45
N LEU A 24 -25.12 -13.40 -11.92
CA LEU A 24 -23.88 -13.25 -11.19
C LEU A 24 -24.08 -12.09 -10.23
N THR A 25 -24.14 -12.39 -8.94
CA THR A 25 -23.99 -11.38 -7.89
C THR A 25 -22.75 -10.56 -8.23
N SER A 26 -22.98 -9.31 -8.59
CA SER A 26 -21.94 -8.34 -8.92
C SER A 26 -21.09 -8.14 -7.69
N PHE A 27 -20.08 -8.99 -7.49
CA PHE A 27 -18.90 -8.64 -6.73
C PHE A 27 -18.21 -7.56 -7.57
N LYS A 28 -18.69 -6.33 -7.46
CA LYS A 28 -17.81 -5.18 -7.66
C LYS A 28 -16.66 -5.43 -6.71
N PRO A 29 -15.41 -5.66 -7.17
CA PRO A 29 -14.30 -5.47 -6.27
C PRO A 29 -14.44 -4.01 -5.83
N SER A 30 -14.75 -3.81 -4.55
CA SER A 30 -14.66 -2.50 -3.95
C SER A 30 -13.19 -2.11 -4.09
N SER A 31 -12.87 -1.43 -5.19
CA SER A 31 -11.59 -0.78 -5.43
C SER A 31 -11.54 0.43 -4.52
N SER A 32 -11.62 0.19 -3.21
CA SER A 32 -11.04 1.10 -2.25
C SER A 32 -9.54 0.96 -2.47
N PRO A 33 -8.84 2.02 -2.89
CA PRO A 33 -7.38 2.01 -2.90
C PRO A 33 -6.91 1.57 -1.51
N PRO A 34 -5.81 0.80 -1.39
CA PRO A 34 -5.27 0.37 -0.09
C PRO A 34 -5.10 1.55 0.89
N PHE A 35 -4.89 2.74 0.35
CA PHE A 35 -4.83 4.01 1.07
C PHE A 35 -6.10 4.37 1.86
N ARG A 36 -7.32 4.03 1.41
CA ARG A 36 -8.55 4.40 2.14
C ARG A 36 -8.69 3.65 3.46
N LEU A 37 -8.33 2.36 3.47
CA LEU A 37 -8.33 1.56 4.70
C LEU A 37 -7.28 2.06 5.71
N ILE A 38 -6.12 2.49 5.21
CA ILE A 38 -5.08 3.08 6.04
C ILE A 38 -5.54 4.43 6.59
N HIS A 39 -6.16 5.28 5.76
CA HIS A 39 -6.62 6.60 6.20
C HIS A 39 -7.66 6.50 7.32
N ASP A 40 -8.62 5.57 7.19
CA ASP A 40 -9.66 5.36 8.19
C ASP A 40 -9.10 4.75 9.50
N ARG A 41 -8.06 3.91 9.38
CA ARG A 41 -7.32 3.37 10.53
C ARG A 41 -6.42 4.41 11.21
N ILE A 42 -5.85 5.35 10.45
CA ILE A 42 -5.05 6.47 10.96
C ILE A 42 -5.95 7.47 11.69
N ILE A 43 -7.13 7.79 11.14
CA ILE A 43 -8.05 8.81 11.69
C ILE A 43 -8.72 8.31 12.99
N ASN A 44 -9.07 7.03 13.07
CA ASN A 44 -9.66 6.42 14.28
C ASN A 44 -8.57 5.83 15.22
N GLY A 45 -7.39 6.48 15.22
CA GLY A 45 -6.07 5.90 15.44
C GLY A 45 -5.90 4.99 16.68
N PRO A 46 -5.33 3.78 16.52
CA PRO A 46 -4.73 3.06 17.65
C PRO A 46 -3.64 3.95 18.29
N ASN A 47 -3.48 3.86 19.60
CA ASN A 47 -2.50 4.63 20.38
C ASN A 47 -1.11 4.56 19.72
N ALA A 48 -0.71 5.57 18.94
CA ALA A 48 0.50 5.59 18.10
C ALA A 48 1.14 6.99 18.11
N ASN A 49 2.43 7.06 17.77
CA ASN A 49 3.22 8.26 17.83
C ASN A 49 2.69 9.29 16.78
N PRO A 50 2.33 10.51 17.20
CA PRO A 50 1.75 11.51 16.31
C PRO A 50 2.70 11.95 15.19
N VAL A 51 4.01 11.95 15.44
CA VAL A 51 5.02 12.26 14.42
C VAL A 51 5.03 11.17 13.36
N ALA A 52 4.92 9.90 13.76
CA ALA A 52 4.86 8.79 12.81
C ALA A 52 3.62 8.89 11.92
N LEU A 53 2.46 9.25 12.49
CA LEU A 53 1.23 9.46 11.71
C LEU A 53 1.38 10.58 10.67
N GLN A 54 2.03 11.69 11.04
CA GLN A 54 2.30 12.79 10.11
C GLN A 54 3.26 12.39 8.98
N MET A 55 4.31 11.62 9.31
CA MET A 55 5.25 11.11 8.30
C MET A 55 4.56 10.15 7.32
N ILE A 56 3.68 9.29 7.82
CA ILE A 56 2.87 8.39 6.99
C ILE A 56 1.96 9.21 6.06
N ASP A 57 1.20 10.16 6.60
CA ASP A 57 0.28 10.97 5.79
C ASP A 57 1.02 11.78 4.72
N TYR A 58 2.17 12.36 5.08
CA TYR A 58 3.04 13.05 4.13
C TYR A 58 3.53 12.12 3.01
N ALA A 59 4.07 10.95 3.36
CA ALA A 59 4.60 9.99 2.37
C ALA A 59 3.51 9.51 1.40
N LEU A 60 2.32 9.15 1.92
CA LEU A 60 1.21 8.70 1.07
C LEU A 60 0.68 9.83 0.19
N SER A 61 0.59 11.05 0.72
CA SER A 61 0.20 12.23 -0.05
C SER A 61 1.21 12.59 -1.14
N LEU A 62 2.50 12.48 -0.85
CA LEU A 62 3.59 12.72 -1.80
C LEU A 62 3.50 11.77 -3.00
N ALA A 63 3.42 10.46 -2.73
CA ALA A 63 3.31 9.43 -3.77
C ALA A 63 2.03 9.62 -4.62
N LYS A 64 0.90 9.98 -3.99
CA LYS A 64 -0.38 10.18 -4.68
C LYS A 64 -0.44 11.45 -5.52
N SER A 65 0.20 12.52 -5.07
CA SER A 65 0.15 13.83 -5.72
C SER A 65 0.96 13.82 -7.02
N GLN A 66 2.20 13.32 -6.96
CA GLN A 66 3.13 13.41 -8.07
C GLN A 66 3.09 12.18 -8.99
N ARG A 67 2.72 10.99 -8.47
CA ARG A 67 2.61 9.72 -9.23
C ARG A 67 3.83 9.39 -10.09
N SER A 68 5.01 9.83 -9.68
CA SER A 68 6.28 9.54 -10.35
C SER A 68 7.07 8.51 -9.55
N ASP A 69 7.99 7.81 -10.21
CA ASP A 69 8.90 6.87 -9.54
C ASP A 69 9.76 7.58 -8.48
N GLU A 70 10.19 8.81 -8.76
CA GLU A 70 10.93 9.65 -7.82
C GLU A 70 10.12 9.94 -6.55
N SER A 71 8.86 10.36 -6.70
CA SER A 71 7.98 10.64 -5.55
C SER A 71 7.68 9.39 -4.72
N HIS A 72 7.62 8.21 -5.36
CA HIS A 72 7.46 6.95 -4.65
C HIS A 72 8.74 6.56 -3.89
N ALA A 73 9.91 6.77 -4.50
CA ALA A 73 11.20 6.54 -3.83
C ALA A 73 11.36 7.47 -2.62
N GLN A 74 11.04 8.76 -2.77
CA GLN A 74 11.06 9.72 -1.67
C GLN A 74 10.05 9.34 -0.56
N ALA A 75 8.82 8.95 -0.94
CA ALA A 75 7.83 8.48 0.03
C ALA A 75 8.33 7.25 0.80
N MET A 76 9.02 6.31 0.13
CA MET A 76 9.60 5.14 0.78
C MET A 76 10.69 5.54 1.79
N LEU A 77 11.60 6.44 1.42
CA LEU A 77 12.66 6.94 2.31
C LEU A 77 12.10 7.60 3.58
N VAL A 78 11.01 8.38 3.44
CA VAL A 78 10.33 8.98 4.61
C VAL A 78 9.81 7.88 5.55
N LEU A 79 9.20 6.83 5.00
CA LEU A 79 8.68 5.73 5.80
C LEU A 79 9.80 4.90 6.45
N GLU A 80 10.89 4.64 5.75
CA GLU A 80 12.07 3.96 6.30
C GLU A 80 12.69 4.74 7.45
N GLN A 81 12.85 6.06 7.28
CA GLN A 81 13.32 6.94 8.34
C GLN A 81 12.35 6.94 9.54
N CYS A 82 11.04 6.94 9.27
CA CYS A 82 10.03 6.83 10.30
C CYS A 82 10.21 5.54 11.09
N LEU A 83 10.35 4.39 10.41
CA LEU A 83 10.55 3.08 11.02
C LEU A 83 11.83 3.03 11.87
N PHE A 84 12.91 3.62 11.38
CA PHE A 84 14.18 3.70 12.12
C PHE A 84 14.03 4.53 13.40
N SER A 85 13.38 5.70 13.33
CA SER A 85 13.12 6.55 14.50
C SER A 85 12.24 5.86 15.55
N GLN A 86 11.29 5.02 15.14
CA GLN A 86 10.50 4.21 16.09
C GLN A 86 11.29 3.04 16.68
N SER A 87 12.38 2.60 16.05
CA SER A 87 13.16 1.44 16.52
C SER A 87 14.08 1.76 17.69
N SER A 88 14.46 3.02 17.87
CA SER A 88 15.23 3.51 19.02
C SER A 88 14.40 3.82 20.26
N GLU A 89 13.07 3.88 20.14
CA GLU A 89 12.14 4.23 21.22
C GLU A 89 11.76 2.97 22.03
N ASN A 90 11.37 3.15 23.30
CA ASN A 90 11.03 2.05 24.21
C ASN A 90 9.99 1.09 23.58
N GLN A 91 10.03 -0.21 23.91
CA GLN A 91 9.08 -1.22 23.42
C GLN A 91 7.71 -1.08 24.08
N ASP A 92 7.11 0.10 23.98
CA ASP A 92 5.76 0.35 24.44
C ASP A 92 4.73 0.06 23.32
N VAL A 93 3.47 0.00 23.71
CA VAL A 93 2.34 -0.24 22.79
C VAL A 93 2.26 0.83 21.71
N VAL A 94 2.69 2.07 22.00
CA VAL A 94 2.64 3.21 21.10
C VAL A 94 3.64 3.05 19.97
N THR A 95 4.88 2.70 20.30
CA THR A 95 5.95 2.42 19.37
C THR A 95 5.63 1.18 18.52
N HIS A 96 5.04 0.13 19.09
CA HIS A 96 4.59 -1.04 18.32
C HIS A 96 3.49 -0.70 17.31
N ASN A 97 2.47 0.04 17.73
CA ASN A 97 1.41 0.49 16.83
C ASN A 97 1.95 1.38 15.72
N SER A 98 2.89 2.27 16.05
CA SER A 98 3.56 3.16 15.08
C SER A 98 4.33 2.35 14.03
N LYS A 99 5.16 1.39 14.46
CA LYS A 99 5.88 0.47 13.56
C LYS A 99 4.92 -0.28 12.64
N GLY A 100 3.84 -0.83 13.20
CA GLY A 100 2.81 -1.53 12.43
C GLY A 100 2.16 -0.66 11.37
N LEU A 101 1.82 0.59 11.69
CA LEU A 101 1.23 1.54 10.75
C LEU A 101 2.22 1.96 9.66
N VAL A 102 3.49 2.18 9.99
CA VAL A 102 4.54 2.49 9.00
C VAL A 102 4.72 1.33 8.02
N LEU A 103 4.82 0.09 8.51
CA LEU A 103 4.94 -1.10 7.66
C LEU A 103 3.73 -1.30 6.74
N LEU A 104 2.51 -0.99 7.21
CA LEU A 104 1.31 -1.01 6.37
C LEU A 104 1.34 0.08 5.28
N ALA A 105 1.87 1.25 5.59
CA ALA A 105 2.06 2.31 4.59
C ALA A 105 3.08 1.88 3.52
N MET A 106 4.21 1.29 3.93
CA MET A 106 5.23 0.77 3.02
C MET A 106 4.68 -0.33 2.10
N SER A 107 3.96 -1.32 2.66
CA SER A 107 3.36 -2.40 1.88
C SER A 107 2.36 -1.86 0.83
N SER A 108 1.62 -0.81 1.16
CA SER A 108 0.69 -0.17 0.24
C SER A 108 1.38 0.55 -0.92
N LEU A 109 2.51 1.21 -0.67
CA LEU A 109 3.31 1.82 -1.73
C LEU A 109 3.95 0.76 -2.65
N LEU A 110 4.47 -0.32 -2.08
CA LEU A 110 5.04 -1.44 -2.82
C LEU A 110 4.00 -2.14 -3.69
N PHE A 111 2.82 -2.43 -3.12
CA PHE A 111 1.71 -3.02 -3.83
C PHE A 111 1.25 -2.14 -5.01
N ALA A 112 1.18 -0.82 -4.80
CA ALA A 112 0.78 0.12 -5.86
C ALA A 112 1.74 0.12 -7.06
N ARG A 113 3.01 -0.25 -6.87
CA ARG A 113 4.01 -0.38 -7.94
C ARG A 113 4.14 -1.79 -8.51
N GLY A 114 3.39 -2.76 -7.96
CA GLY A 114 3.48 -4.16 -8.38
C GLY A 114 4.61 -4.95 -7.71
N ASN A 115 5.26 -4.40 -6.69
CA ASN A 115 6.28 -5.09 -5.90
C ASN A 115 5.59 -5.93 -4.81
N TYR A 116 4.97 -7.03 -5.22
CA TYR A 116 4.14 -7.84 -4.32
C TYR A 116 4.95 -8.62 -3.28
N ASP A 117 6.14 -9.09 -3.65
CA ASP A 117 7.01 -9.86 -2.74
C ASP A 117 7.42 -8.98 -1.55
N ASP A 118 7.98 -7.81 -1.82
CA ASP A 118 8.35 -6.84 -0.78
C ASP A 118 7.13 -6.40 0.04
N ALA A 119 5.97 -6.18 -0.62
CA ALA A 119 4.75 -5.80 0.09
C ALA A 119 4.31 -6.89 1.08
N SER A 120 4.39 -8.16 0.67
CA SER A 120 4.05 -9.31 1.51
C SER A 120 4.99 -9.45 2.69
N GLU A 121 6.30 -9.23 2.50
CA GLU A 121 7.29 -9.22 3.57
C GLU A 121 6.97 -8.16 4.62
N LYS A 122 6.57 -6.95 4.20
CA LYS A 122 6.18 -5.88 5.13
C LYS A 122 4.91 -6.23 5.91
N LEU A 123 3.94 -6.93 5.29
CA LEU A 123 2.75 -7.42 5.97
C LEU A 123 3.07 -8.54 6.97
N GLN A 124 4.01 -9.44 6.64
CA GLN A 124 4.48 -10.47 7.56
C GLN A 124 5.09 -9.84 8.82
N ASN A 125 5.91 -8.80 8.65
CA ASN A 125 6.48 -8.07 9.78
C ASN A 125 5.40 -7.45 10.70
N VAL A 126 4.27 -6.98 10.14
CA VAL A 126 3.13 -6.48 10.94
C VAL A 126 2.47 -7.61 11.74
N GLN A 127 2.35 -8.79 11.14
CA GLN A 127 1.82 -9.97 11.83
C GLN A 127 2.74 -10.40 12.98
N ASP A 128 4.06 -10.43 12.76
CA ASP A 128 5.04 -10.81 13.78
C ASP A 128 5.05 -9.83 14.97
N LEU A 129 4.86 -8.54 14.72
CA LEU A 129 4.66 -7.54 15.77
C LEU A 129 3.40 -7.81 16.60
N THR A 130 2.33 -8.33 15.98
CA THR A 130 1.07 -8.64 16.67
C THR A 130 1.23 -9.90 17.55
N HIS A 131 1.93 -10.92 17.05
CA HIS A 131 2.16 -12.16 17.80
C HIS A 131 3.10 -11.97 18.99
N SER A 132 4.08 -11.07 18.88
CA SER A 132 5.00 -10.73 19.98
C SER A 132 4.29 -10.17 21.22
N HIS A 133 3.09 -9.59 21.05
CA HIS A 133 2.33 -8.97 22.14
C HIS A 133 1.25 -9.87 22.76
N LEU A 134 0.94 -11.01 22.13
CA LEU A 134 -0.08 -11.96 22.58
C LEU A 134 0.47 -13.09 23.47
N ASP A 135 1.79 -13.24 23.55
CA ASP A 135 2.46 -14.34 24.26
C ASP A 135 2.48 -14.20 25.80
N VAL A 136 1.88 -13.14 26.37
CA VAL A 136 1.93 -12.86 27.82
C VAL A 136 0.65 -13.28 28.58
N ARG A 137 -0.30 -13.97 27.93
CA ARG A 137 -1.54 -14.40 28.60
C ARG A 137 -1.86 -15.89 28.38
N GLY A 138 -0.94 -16.75 28.80
CA GLY A 138 -1.15 -18.19 28.81
C GLY A 138 -0.12 -18.92 29.69
N GLY A 139 -0.26 -18.77 31.01
CA GLY A 139 0.49 -19.53 32.02
C GLY A 139 -0.30 -19.59 33.32
#